data_AF-A0A7X9NQT6-F1
#
_entry.id   AF-A0A7X9NQT6-F1
#
_cell.length_a   1.000
_cell.length_b   1.000
_cell.length_c   1.000
_cell.angle_alpha   90.00
_cell.angle_beta   90.00
_cell.angle_gamma   90.00
#
_symmetry.space_group_name_H-M   'P 1'
#
loop_
_entity.id
_entity.type
_entity.pdbx_description
1 polymer ?
#
loop_
_entity_poly.entity_id
_entity_poly.type
_entity_poly.pdbx_seq_one_letter_code
_entity_poly.pdbx_strand_id
1 'polypeptide(L)'
;MAVNVTEKDRTLRQVILWCEREAGLQADVYRGSYGEERVRADAAGDAYARVAAHCRGMLGYGGRMCAADAYDPVTDTESNLEAADG
;
A
#
# COMPACT_ATOMS: atom_id res chain seq x y z
N MET A 1 -2.49 -19.90 -26.87
CA MET A 1 -1.90 -18.72 -26.20
C MET A 1 -1.38 -19.19 -24.86
N ALA A 2 -0.10 -19.56 -24.78
CA ALA A 2 0.50 -20.04 -23.54
C ALA A 2 0.76 -18.82 -22.65
N VAL A 3 -0.03 -18.69 -21.59
CA VAL A 3 0.31 -17.87 -20.43
C VAL A 3 1.57 -18.50 -19.84
N ASN A 4 2.74 -18.10 -20.34
CA ASN A 4 4.00 -18.33 -19.67
C ASN A 4 3.97 -17.48 -18.39
N VAL A 5 3.25 -17.96 -17.37
CA VAL A 5 3.38 -17.47 -16.01
C VAL A 5 4.83 -17.77 -15.65
N THR A 6 5.68 -16.76 -15.76
CA THR A 6 7.09 -16.92 -15.46
C THR A 6 7.25 -17.22 -13.97
N GLU A 7 8.35 -17.83 -13.55
CA GLU A 7 8.64 -18.04 -12.12
C GLU A 7 8.54 -16.74 -11.33
N LYS A 8 8.94 -15.62 -11.96
CA LYS A 8 8.72 -14.25 -11.47
C LYS A 8 7.25 -13.98 -11.14
N ASP A 9 6.32 -14.25 -12.06
CA ASP A 9 4.90 -13.96 -11.85
C ASP A 9 4.30 -14.81 -10.73
N ARG A 10 4.78 -16.05 -10.58
CA ARG A 10 4.39 -16.92 -9.46
C ARG A 10 4.86 -16.34 -8.12
N THR A 11 6.12 -15.93 -8.05
CA THR A 11 6.70 -15.32 -6.83
C THR A 11 6.00 -14.01 -6.49
N LEU A 12 5.76 -13.14 -7.48
CA LEU A 12 5.04 -11.89 -7.27
C LEU A 12 3.63 -12.12 -6.71
N ARG A 13 2.90 -13.11 -7.22
CA ARG A 13 1.58 -13.49 -6.67
C ARG A 13 1.67 -13.95 -5.22
N GLN A 14 2.72 -14.70 -4.84
CA GLN A 14 2.91 -15.12 -3.45
C GLN A 14 3.18 -13.93 -2.52
N VAL A 15 4.03 -12.99 -2.95
CA VAL A 15 4.31 -11.77 -2.18
C VAL A 15 3.04 -10.93 -2.01
N ILE A 16 2.24 -10.76 -3.06
CA ILE A 16 0.97 -10.02 -2.99
C ILE A 16 0.04 -10.65 -1.95
N LEU A 17 -0.17 -11.97 -2.01
CA LEU A 17 -1.03 -12.68 -1.07
C LEU A 17 -0.54 -12.56 0.38
N TRP A 18 0.78 -12.58 0.58
CA TRP A 18 1.37 -12.37 1.90
C TRP A 18 1.13 -10.95 2.39
N CYS A 19 1.38 -9.93 1.57
CA CYS A 19 1.12 -8.53 1.93
C CYS A 19 -0.36 -8.26 2.24
N GLU A 20 -1.29 -8.81 1.45
CA GLU A 20 -2.73 -8.68 1.72
C GLU A 20 -3.12 -9.30 3.07
N ARG A 21 -2.55 -10.47 3.41
CA ARG A 21 -2.77 -11.11 4.70
C ARG A 21 -2.25 -10.25 5.85
N GLU A 22 -1.02 -9.76 5.75
CA GLU A 22 -0.42 -8.91 6.78
C GLU A 22 -1.18 -7.60 6.95
N ALA A 23 -1.60 -6.96 5.86
CA ALA A 23 -2.47 -5.78 5.91
C ALA A 23 -3.80 -6.07 6.64
N GLY A 24 -4.39 -7.24 6.41
CA GLY A 24 -5.58 -7.70 7.15
C GLY A 24 -5.33 -7.84 8.64
N LEU A 25 -4.20 -8.43 9.05
CA LEU A 25 -3.80 -8.53 10.46
C LEU A 25 -3.62 -7.15 11.09
N GLN A 26 -2.97 -6.20 10.38
CA GLN A 26 -2.83 -4.84 10.87
C GLN A 26 -4.17 -4.11 10.97
N ALA A 27 -5.12 -4.38 10.07
CA ALA A 27 -6.47 -3.83 10.17
C ALA A 27 -7.21 -4.33 11.42
N ASP A 28 -7.00 -5.59 11.82
CA ASP A 28 -7.57 -6.14 13.05
C ASP A 28 -6.93 -5.50 14.29
N VAL A 29 -5.60 -5.31 14.30
CA VAL A 29 -4.90 -4.55 15.35
C VAL A 29 -5.41 -3.12 15.41
N TYR A 30 -5.56 -2.44 14.27
CA TYR A 30 -6.06 -1.07 14.19
C TYR A 30 -7.47 -0.94 14.78
N ARG A 31 -8.35 -1.92 14.53
CA ARG A 31 -9.71 -1.94 15.10
C ARG A 31 -9.72 -2.17 16.61
N GLY A 32 -8.77 -2.95 17.13
CA GLY A 32 -8.69 -3.32 18.55
C GLY A 32 -7.84 -2.40 19.42
N SER A 33 -7.04 -1.51 18.83
CA SER A 33 -6.07 -0.67 19.54
C SER A 33 -6.37 0.83 19.43
N TYR A 34 -5.70 1.60 20.30
CA TYR A 34 -5.77 3.06 20.38
C TYR A 34 -4.38 3.66 20.57
N GLY A 35 -4.24 4.98 20.38
CA GLY A 35 -2.98 5.68 20.59
C GLY A 35 -1.88 5.22 19.61
N GLU A 36 -0.65 5.12 20.11
CA GLU A 36 0.53 4.82 19.30
C GLU A 36 0.44 3.48 18.55
N GLU A 37 -0.13 2.45 19.19
CA GLU A 37 -0.29 1.14 18.58
C GLU A 37 -1.19 1.19 17.34
N ARG A 38 -2.29 1.97 17.42
CA ARG A 38 -3.20 2.17 16.29
C ARG A 38 -2.51 2.89 15.13
N VAL A 39 -1.73 3.93 15.44
CA VAL A 39 -0.96 4.67 14.41
C VAL A 39 0.07 3.77 13.75
N ARG A 40 0.75 2.91 14.52
CA ARG A 40 1.71 1.95 13.98
C ARG A 40 1.05 0.89 13.10
N ALA A 41 -0.12 0.39 13.52
CA ALA A 41 -0.89 -0.58 12.73
C ALA A 41 -1.38 0.03 11.41
N ASP A 42 -1.83 1.29 11.43
CA ASP A 42 -2.23 2.02 10.23
C ASP A 42 -1.06 2.17 9.24
N ALA A 43 0.08 2.65 9.71
CA ALA A 43 1.28 2.80 8.89
C ALA A 43 1.78 1.45 8.33
N ALA A 44 1.74 0.38 9.13
CA ALA A 44 2.12 -0.95 8.69
C ALA A 44 1.14 -1.49 7.62
N GLY A 45 -0.17 -1.32 7.83
CA GLY A 45 -1.19 -1.69 6.86
C GLY A 45 -1.01 -1.00 5.51
N ASP A 46 -0.76 0.31 5.52
CA ASP A 46 -0.49 1.10 4.31
C ASP A 46 0.79 0.62 3.60
N ALA A 47 1.87 0.34 4.35
CA ALA A 47 3.11 -0.18 3.77
C ALA A 47 2.89 -1.51 3.03
N TYR A 48 2.16 -2.46 3.64
CA TYR A 48 1.83 -3.73 2.99
C TYR A 48 0.95 -3.53 1.75
N ALA A 49 -0.04 -2.62 1.81
CA ALA A 49 -0.90 -2.30 0.68
C ALA A 49 -0.10 -1.75 -0.51
N ARG A 50 0.87 -0.86 -0.26
CA ARG A 50 1.76 -0.29 -1.29
C ARG A 50 2.65 -1.34 -1.93
N VAL A 51 3.25 -2.23 -1.14
CA VAL A 51 4.07 -3.33 -1.68
C VAL A 51 3.21 -4.24 -2.57
N ALA A 52 2.00 -4.61 -2.12
CA ALA A 52 1.08 -5.40 -2.93
C ALA A 52 0.72 -4.70 -4.24
N ALA A 53 0.44 -3.39 -4.22
CA ALA A 53 0.15 -2.60 -5.42
C ALA A 53 1.35 -2.57 -6.38
N HIS A 54 2.57 -2.36 -5.87
CA HIS A 54 3.79 -2.37 -6.67
C HIS A 54 4.02 -3.74 -7.33
N CYS A 55 3.85 -4.83 -6.57
CA CYS A 55 3.96 -6.18 -7.11
C CYS A 55 2.89 -6.50 -8.17
N ARG A 56 1.65 -6.01 -8.00
CA ARG A 56 0.60 -6.13 -9.02
C ARG A 56 0.96 -5.38 -10.30
N GLY A 57 1.56 -4.19 -10.18
CA GLY A 57 2.10 -3.45 -11.32
C GLY A 57 3.13 -4.27 -12.10
N MET A 58 3.99 -5.03 -11.42
CA MET A 58 4.99 -5.88 -12.06
C MET A 58 4.42 -7.13 -12.77
N LEU A 59 3.22 -7.59 -12.41
CA LEU A 59 2.57 -8.79 -12.99
C LEU A 59 2.09 -8.62 -14.44
N GLY A 60 2.28 -7.45 -15.05
CA GLY A 60 1.89 -7.15 -16.43
C GLY A 60 2.94 -6.43 -17.28
N TYR A 61 4.16 -6.19 -16.76
CA TYR A 61 5.19 -5.44 -17.48
C TYR A 61 5.96 -6.32 -18.48
N GLY A 62 5.24 -6.78 -19.50
CA GLY A 62 5.76 -6.96 -20.85
C GLY A 62 5.42 -5.71 -21.67
N GLY A 63 6.08 -4.58 -21.39
CA GLY A 63 6.11 -3.41 -22.28
C GLY A 63 4.93 -2.43 -22.18
N ARG A 64 4.91 -1.58 -21.15
CA ARG A 64 4.58 -0.14 -21.26
C ARG A 64 4.90 0.54 -19.95
N MET A 65 6.03 1.26 -19.93
CA MET A 65 6.20 2.41 -19.05
C MET A 65 5.02 3.36 -19.30
N CYS A 66 4.05 3.37 -18.39
CA CYS A 66 3.10 4.46 -18.28
C CYS A 66 3.20 5.00 -16.85
N ALA A 67 3.63 6.25 -16.78
CA ALA A 67 3.74 7.09 -15.61
C ALA A 67 2.34 7.53 -15.14
N ALA A 68 2.07 7.34 -13.85
CA ALA A 68 1.02 7.90 -12.99
C ALA A 68 0.91 6.89 -11.83
N ASP A 69 1.23 7.16 -10.57
CA ASP A 69 1.06 8.37 -9.79
C ASP A 69 2.27 8.58 -8.87
N ALA A 70 3.00 9.68 -9.07
CA ALA A 70 3.75 10.28 -7.98
C ALA A 70 2.72 10.94 -7.05
N TYR A 71 2.18 10.17 -6.10
CA TYR A 71 1.42 10.73 -4.99
C TYR A 71 2.41 11.36 -4.01
N ASP A 72 2.40 12.69 -3.97
CA ASP A 72 3.13 13.54 -3.04
C ASP A 72 2.40 13.56 -1.67
N PRO A 73 3.03 13.12 -0.57
CA PRO A 73 2.38 13.11 0.75
C PRO A 73 2.34 14.48 1.46
N VAL A 74 2.65 15.61 0.81
CA VAL A 74 2.77 16.94 1.44
C VAL A 74 1.58 17.86 1.12
N THR A 75 0.33 17.40 1.26
CA THR A 75 -0.83 18.33 1.23
C THR A 75 -1.90 18.13 2.29
N ASP A 76 -1.79 17.18 3.23
CA ASP A 76 -2.82 17.02 4.30
C ASP A 76 -2.49 17.78 5.61
N THR A 77 -1.46 18.63 5.64
CA THR A 77 -1.03 19.34 6.87
C THR A 77 -1.18 20.86 6.84
N GLU A 78 -1.83 21.44 5.82
CA GLU A 78 -2.03 22.91 5.74
C GLU A 78 -3.50 23.36 5.83
N SER A 79 -4.44 22.51 6.25
CA SER A 79 -5.86 22.92 6.42
C SER A 79 -6.29 23.22 7.85
N ASN A 80 -5.38 23.32 8.83
CA ASN A 80 -5.77 23.48 10.25
C ASN A 80 -5.02 24.56 11.05
N LEU A 81 -4.41 25.57 10.40
CA LEU A 81 -3.71 26.67 11.10
C LEU A 81 -4.29 28.09 10.89
N GLU A 82 -5.44 28.25 10.23
CA GLU A 82 -6.06 29.59 10.01
C GLU A 82 -7.42 29.78 10.73
N ALA A 83 -7.54 29.34 11.99
CA ALA A 83 -8.75 29.60 12.79
C ALA A 83 -8.47 30.10 14.21
N ALA A 84 -7.39 30.85 14.42
CA ALA A 84 -7.11 31.51 15.69
C ALA A 84 -6.54 32.92 15.50
N ASP A 85 -7.27 33.79 14.80
CA ASP A 85 -7.22 35.23 15.07
C ASP A 85 -8.56 35.86 14.62
N GLY A 86 -9.27 36.44 15.60
CA GLY A 86 -10.63 36.96 15.48
C GLY A 86 -11.25 37.17 16.85
#